data_AF-A0A975RUK6-F1
#
_entry.id   AF-A0A975RUK6-F1
#
_cell.length_a   1.000
_cell.length_b   1.000
_cell.length_c   1.000
_cell.angle_alpha   90.00
_cell.angle_beta   90.00
_cell.angle_gamma   90.00
#
_symmetry.space_group_name_H-M   'P 1'
#
loop_
_entity.id
_entity.type
_entity.pdbx_description
1 polymer ?
#
loop_
_entity_poly.entity_id
_entity_poly.type
_entity_poly.pdbx_seq_one_letter_code
_entity_poly.pdbx_strand_id
1 'polypeptide(L)'
;MTSRYVRKLFESEDTSFSDFVREQRLSRAYRILIDRHHLVRTISSIAFDCGFGDLSYFNRSFRQRYGLTPSGVRELAQRGE
;
A
#
# COMPACT_ATOMS: atom_id res chain seq x y z
N MET A 1 5.49 25.84 8.78
CA MET A 1 6.11 24.95 7.77
C MET A 1 5.16 24.85 6.58
N THR A 2 5.42 25.56 5.50
CA THR A 2 4.50 25.63 4.34
C THR A 2 4.73 24.45 3.39
N SER A 3 3.67 23.96 2.75
CA SER A 3 3.68 22.87 1.74
C SER A 3 4.69 23.08 0.60
N ARG A 4 5.15 24.33 0.38
CA ARG A 4 6.18 24.68 -0.61
C ARG A 4 7.59 24.25 -0.20
N TYR A 5 7.92 24.29 1.09
CA TYR A 5 9.26 23.93 1.58
C TYR A 5 9.50 22.42 1.51
N VAL A 6 8.46 21.63 1.81
CA VAL A 6 8.45 20.17 1.66
C VAL A 6 8.74 19.79 0.21
N ARG A 7 8.05 20.40 -0.76
CA ARG A 7 8.27 20.13 -2.19
C ARG A 7 9.69 20.43 -2.66
N LYS A 8 10.27 21.55 -2.22
CA LYS A 8 11.60 21.99 -2.64
C LYS A 8 12.74 21.13 -2.06
N LEU A 9 12.50 20.47 -0.92
CA LEU A 9 13.47 19.55 -0.31
C LEU A 9 13.55 18.20 -1.06
N PHE A 10 12.53 17.86 -1.86
CA PHE A 10 12.44 16.60 -2.61
C PHE A 10 12.70 16.76 -4.12
N GLU A 11 13.19 17.92 -4.60
CA GLU A 11 13.47 18.17 -6.02
C GLU A 11 14.76 17.48 -6.53
N SER A 12 15.63 16.98 -5.65
CA SER A 12 16.85 16.24 -6.04
C SER A 12 16.65 14.72 -6.14
N GLU A 13 15.51 14.20 -5.69
CA GLU A 13 15.19 12.78 -5.62
C GLU A 13 13.81 12.56 -6.27
N ASP A 14 13.78 12.25 -7.56
CA ASP A 14 12.56 12.06 -8.36
C ASP A 14 11.66 10.89 -7.85
N THR A 15 12.12 10.12 -6.85
CA THR A 15 11.28 9.26 -5.98
C THR A 15 10.54 10.06 -4.89
N SER A 16 10.18 11.28 -5.26
CA SER A 16 9.67 12.40 -4.46
C SER A 16 8.49 11.98 -3.59
N PHE A 17 8.53 12.30 -2.29
CA PHE A 17 7.51 12.21 -1.22
C PHE A 17 6.24 11.37 -1.45
N SER A 18 5.49 11.62 -2.53
CA SER A 18 4.40 10.78 -3.02
C SER A 18 4.77 9.30 -3.10
N ASP A 19 5.96 8.95 -3.57
CA ASP A 19 6.42 7.56 -3.61
C ASP A 19 6.67 7.01 -2.21
N PHE A 20 7.33 7.78 -1.34
CA PHE A 20 7.47 7.41 0.06
C PHE A 20 6.11 7.17 0.73
N VAL A 21 5.15 8.06 0.53
CA VAL A 21 3.79 7.89 1.07
C VAL A 21 3.12 6.65 0.47
N ARG A 22 3.22 6.44 -0.84
CA ARG A 22 2.70 5.24 -1.52
C ARG A 22 3.29 3.97 -0.91
N GLU A 23 4.60 3.92 -0.69
CA GLU A 23 5.29 2.79 -0.07
C GLU A 23 4.79 2.54 1.37
N GLN A 24 4.60 3.59 2.18
CA GLN A 24 4.04 3.44 3.52
C GLN A 24 2.60 2.91 3.49
N ARG A 25 1.77 3.39 2.56
CA ARG A 25 0.40 2.91 2.38
C ARG A 25 0.37 1.43 1.96
N LEU A 26 1.23 1.04 1.02
CA LEU A 26 1.38 -0.36 0.57
C LEU A 26 1.83 -1.27 1.72
N SER A 27 2.83 -0.82 2.51
CA SER A 27 3.34 -1.53 3.68
C SER A 27 2.27 -1.76 4.73
N ARG A 28 1.46 -0.73 5.03
CA ARG A 28 0.31 -0.88 5.94
C ARG A 28 -0.71 -1.89 5.41
N ALA A 29 -1.07 -1.80 4.13
CA ALA A 29 -2.01 -2.75 3.52
C ALA A 29 -1.49 -4.19 3.59
N TYR A 30 -0.20 -4.41 3.32
CA TYR A 30 0.43 -5.72 3.40
C TYR A 30 0.30 -6.34 4.79
N ARG A 31 0.62 -5.57 5.85
CA ARG A 31 0.50 -6.03 7.25
C ARG A 31 -0.92 -6.47 7.60
N ILE A 32 -1.93 -5.73 7.15
CA ILE A 32 -3.33 -6.08 7.40
C ILE A 32 -3.73 -7.33 6.59
N LEU A 33 -3.20 -7.49 5.38
CA LEU A 33 -3.54 -8.63 4.51
C LEU A 33 -2.99 -9.96 5.02
N ILE A 34 -1.84 -9.94 5.72
CA ILE A 34 -1.24 -11.15 6.31
C ILE A 34 -1.77 -11.46 7.72
N ASP A 35 -2.47 -10.52 8.35
CA ASP A 35 -3.05 -10.71 9.68
C ASP A 35 -4.38 -11.46 9.59
N ARG A 36 -4.43 -12.65 10.20
CA ARG A 36 -5.62 -13.52 10.22
C ARG A 36 -6.80 -12.90 10.98
N HIS A 37 -6.58 -11.93 11.86
CA HIS A 37 -7.68 -11.22 12.53
C HIS A 37 -8.48 -10.31 11.58
N HIS A 38 -7.93 -10.01 10.40
CA HIS A 38 -8.54 -9.12 9.42
C HIS A 38 -9.13 -9.85 8.20
N LEU A 39 -9.34 -11.17 8.28
CA LEU A 39 -9.87 -11.97 7.17
C LEU A 39 -11.25 -11.54 6.67
N VAL A 40 -12.10 -11.07 7.59
CA VAL A 40 -13.44 -10.56 7.27
C VAL A 40 -13.42 -9.27 6.44
N ARG A 41 -12.28 -8.55 6.41
CA ARG A 41 -12.16 -7.28 5.70
C ARG A 41 -11.95 -7.52 4.22
N THR A 42 -12.74 -6.84 3.38
CA THR A 42 -12.52 -6.86 1.94
C THR A 42 -11.21 -6.17 1.56
N ILE A 43 -10.59 -6.62 0.47
CA ILE A 43 -9.36 -5.99 -0.04
C ILE A 43 -9.61 -4.51 -0.39
N SER A 44 -10.81 -4.19 -0.91
CA SER A 44 -11.21 -2.81 -1.22
C SER A 44 -11.27 -1.94 0.03
N SER A 45 -11.90 -2.40 1.12
CA SER A 45 -11.92 -1.66 2.39
C SER A 45 -10.52 -1.40 2.92
N ILE A 46 -9.62 -2.39 2.86
CA ILE A 46 -8.23 -2.22 3.29
C ILE A 46 -7.51 -1.17 2.43
N ALA A 47 -7.71 -1.19 1.11
CA ALA A 47 -7.09 -0.22 0.21
C ALA A 47 -7.55 1.21 0.53
N PHE A 48 -8.85 1.42 0.70
CA PHE A 48 -9.40 2.74 1.04
C PHE A 48 -8.92 3.23 2.42
N ASP A 49 -8.90 2.37 3.43
CA ASP A 49 -8.38 2.70 4.77
C ASP A 49 -6.88 3.01 4.79
N CYS A 50 -6.13 2.41 3.86
CA CYS A 50 -4.72 2.73 3.66
C CYS A 50 -4.53 4.00 2.81
N GLY A 51 -5.60 4.67 2.39
CA GLY A 51 -5.56 5.96 1.70
C GLY A 51 -5.47 5.87 0.17
N PHE A 52 -5.75 4.72 -0.44
CA PHE A 52 -5.91 4.63 -1.89
C PHE A 52 -7.31 5.06 -2.29
N GLY A 53 -7.43 6.03 -3.21
CA GLY A 53 -8.72 6.45 -3.76
C GLY A 53 -9.20 5.60 -4.94
N ASP A 54 -8.33 4.78 -5.52
CA ASP A 54 -8.64 3.91 -6.65
C ASP A 54 -8.08 2.50 -6.41
N LEU A 55 -8.96 1.51 -6.55
CA LEU A 55 -8.62 0.10 -6.32
C LEU A 55 -7.72 -0.45 -7.43
N SER A 56 -7.88 0.02 -8.66
CA SER A 56 -7.07 -0.43 -9.78
C SER A 56 -5.61 0.01 -9.63
N TYR A 57 -5.40 1.25 -9.20
CA TYR A 57 -4.10 1.82 -8.88
C TYR A 57 -3.46 1.12 -7.68
N PHE A 58 -4.23 0.84 -6.63
CA PHE A 58 -3.77 0.02 -5.50
C PHE A 58 -3.26 -1.34 -5.97
N ASN A 59 -4.07 -2.09 -6.73
CA ASN A 59 -3.72 -3.43 -7.18
C ASN A 59 -2.45 -3.44 -8.04
N ARG A 60 -2.31 -2.49 -8.98
CA ARG A 60 -1.10 -2.36 -9.81
C ARG A 60 0.12 -2.03 -8.95
N SER A 61 0.02 -1.03 -8.07
CA SER A 61 1.13 -0.60 -7.22
C SER A 61 1.56 -1.70 -6.24
N PHE A 62 0.59 -2.42 -5.67
CA PHE A 62 0.85 -3.52 -4.74
C PHE A 62 1.58 -4.67 -5.44
N ARG A 63 1.10 -5.09 -6.62
CA ARG A 63 1.75 -6.13 -7.41
C ARG A 63 3.15 -5.71 -7.86
N GLN A 64 3.34 -4.47 -8.29
CA GLN A 64 4.65 -3.94 -8.66
C GLN A 64 5.62 -4.00 -7.47
N ARG A 65 5.14 -3.73 -6.25
CA ARG A 65 5.99 -3.69 -5.05
C ARG A 65 6.30 -5.06 -4.44
N TYR A 66 5.34 -5.98 -4.45
CA TYR A 66 5.43 -7.28 -3.75
C TYR A 66 5.46 -8.50 -4.67
N GLY A 67 5.32 -8.31 -5.99
CA GLY A 67 5.27 -9.39 -6.97
C GLY A 67 3.96 -10.19 -7.00
N LEU A 68 3.11 -10.04 -5.98
CA LEU A 68 1.85 -10.77 -5.82
C LEU A 68 0.66 -9.82 -5.74
N THR A 69 -0.53 -10.33 -6.04
CA THR A 69 -1.77 -9.58 -5.80
C THR A 69 -2.11 -9.54 -4.31
N PRO A 70 -2.89 -8.54 -3.85
CA PRO A 70 -3.38 -8.49 -2.47
C PRO A 70 -4.11 -9.77 -2.04
N SER A 71 -4.91 -10.35 -2.94
CA SER A 71 -5.60 -11.62 -2.70
C SER A 71 -4.63 -12.80 -2.58
N GLY A 72 -3.60 -12.86 -3.44
CA GLY A 72 -2.59 -13.91 -3.38
C GLY A 72 -1.77 -13.85 -2.10
N VAL A 73 -1.38 -12.66 -1.63
CA VAL A 73 -0.71 -12.51 -0.33
C VAL A 73 -1.60 -13.00 0.82
N ARG A 74 -2.89 -12.63 0.81
CA ARG A 74 -3.84 -13.07 1.83
C ARG A 74 -4.01 -14.59 1.83
N GLU A 75 -4.15 -15.19 0.65
CA GLU A 75 -4.29 -16.63 0.51
C GLU A 75 -3.04 -17.38 0.99
N LEU A 76 -1.84 -16.88 0.69
CA LEU A 76 -0.61 -17.45 1.23
C LEU A 76 -0.53 -17.36 2.76
N ALA A 77 -0.94 -16.24 3.35
CA ALA A 77 -1.01 -16.09 4.80
C ALA A 77 -2.03 -17.04 5.47
N GLN A 78 -3.05 -17.45 4.74
CA GLN A 78 -4.01 -18.47 5.19
C GLN A 78 -3.45 -19.89 5.08
N ARG A 79 -2.63 -20.17 4.07
CA ARG A 79 -2.08 -21.51 3.78
C ARG A 79 -0.81 -21.85 4.58
N GLY A 80 -0.06 -20.86 5.03
CA GLY A 80 1.17 -21.09 5.81
C GLY A 80 0.88 -21.53 7.25
N GLU A 81 1.05 -22.82 7.51
CA GLU A 81 1.34 -23.45 8.81
C GLU A 81 2.72 -24.11 8.75
#